data_AF-A0A1G2Z191-F1
#
_entry.id   AF-A0A1G2Z191-F1
#
_cell.length_a   1.000
_cell.length_b   1.000
_cell.length_c   1.000
_cell.angle_alpha   90.00
_cell.angle_beta   90.00
_cell.angle_gamma   90.00
#
_symmetry.space_group_name_H-M   'P 1'
#
loop_
_entity.id
_entity.type
_entity.pdbx_description
1 polymer ?
#
loop_
_entity_poly.entity_id
_entity_poly.type
_entity_poly.pdbx_seq_one_letter_code
_entity_poly.pdbx_strand_id
1 'polypeptide(L)'
;MKIAIVCVVAMLTCSCHRATDGSILVHRQENLSKMMDEYRRSRDPCYRMGESVHQFRGPLTIGQVKDELLKLYSRTADLPSGYVPRNWMELNGKYRDGDELYGCLAQLKDSVSQSYLYVLVRGDAVIDVLGVMTN
;
A
#
# COMPACT_ATOMS: atom_id res chain seq x y z
N MET A 1 -8.17 25.09 53.77
CA MET A 1 -7.49 23.88 53.26
C MET A 1 -7.83 23.72 51.79
N LYS A 2 -6.85 23.87 50.89
CA LYS A 2 -6.97 23.55 49.46
C LYS A 2 -5.70 22.81 49.06
N ILE A 3 -5.83 21.53 48.73
CA ILE A 3 -4.72 20.71 48.22
C ILE A 3 -4.90 20.64 46.71
N ALA A 4 -3.95 21.22 45.99
CA ALA A 4 -3.88 21.14 44.53
C ALA A 4 -3.16 19.85 44.14
N ILE A 5 -3.82 19.01 43.36
CA ILE A 5 -3.22 17.82 42.75
C ILE A 5 -2.60 18.25 41.43
N VAL A 6 -1.26 18.24 41.37
CA VAL A 6 -0.48 18.49 40.16
C VAL A 6 -0.28 17.16 39.44
N CYS A 7 -0.96 16.96 38.31
CA CYS A 7 -0.73 15.81 37.43
C CYS A 7 0.56 16.02 36.64
N VAL A 8 1.64 15.36 37.08
CA VAL A 8 2.88 15.23 36.31
C VAL A 8 2.67 14.16 35.24
N VAL A 9 2.46 14.60 34.00
CA VAL A 9 2.51 13.74 32.81
C VAL A 9 3.98 13.36 32.61
N ALA A 10 4.32 12.11 32.94
CA ALA A 10 5.62 11.54 32.67
C ALA A 10 5.86 11.56 31.15
N MET A 11 6.84 12.36 30.72
CA MET A 11 7.35 12.35 29.36
C MET A 11 7.95 10.99 29.08
N LEU A 12 7.36 10.28 28.12
CA LEU A 12 7.91 9.06 27.54
C LEU A 12 9.30 9.37 26.98
N THR A 13 10.27 8.68 27.56
CA THR A 13 11.68 8.69 27.19
C THR A 13 11.85 8.37 25.71
N CYS A 14 12.30 9.37 24.95
CA CYS A 14 12.73 9.23 23.57
C CYS A 14 14.09 8.51 23.56
N SER A 15 14.08 7.19 23.43
CA SER A 15 15.28 6.41 23.10
C SER A 15 15.37 6.19 21.60
N CYS A 16 16.51 6.60 21.07
CA CYS A 16 16.96 6.62 19.69
C CYS A 16 16.84 5.26 18.96
N HIS A 17 16.46 5.25 17.67
CA HIS A 17 17.21 4.64 16.54
C HIS A 17 16.37 4.57 15.24
N ARG A 18 16.95 5.08 14.14
CA ARG A 18 16.58 4.91 12.70
C ARG A 18 15.19 5.37 12.23
N ALA A 19 15.06 6.67 12.01
CA ALA A 19 14.01 7.27 11.19
C ALA A 19 14.46 7.38 9.71
N THR A 20 14.48 6.27 8.96
CA THR A 20 14.72 6.33 7.50
C THR A 20 13.70 5.51 6.69
N ASP A 21 13.28 4.33 7.15
CA ASP A 21 12.29 3.53 6.39
C ASP A 21 10.84 3.88 6.75
N GLY A 22 10.58 4.27 7.99
CA GLY A 22 9.23 4.59 8.46
C GLY A 22 8.65 5.86 7.83
N SER A 23 9.43 6.94 7.67
CA SER A 23 8.89 8.20 7.14
C SER A 23 8.58 8.12 5.65
N ILE A 24 9.35 7.36 4.87
CA ILE A 24 9.12 7.17 3.43
C ILE A 24 7.87 6.32 3.20
N LEU A 25 7.68 5.25 3.99
CA LEU A 25 6.48 4.42 3.93
C LEU A 25 5.23 5.18 4.39
N VAL A 26 5.32 5.94 5.49
CA VAL A 26 4.21 6.76 6.02
C VAL A 26 3.82 7.86 5.03
N HIS A 27 4.79 8.58 4.45
CA HIS A 27 4.50 9.60 3.47
C HIS A 27 3.90 9.03 2.17
N ARG A 28 4.34 7.84 1.75
CA ARG A 28 3.72 7.11 0.63
C ARG A 28 2.28 6.70 0.94
N GLN A 29 2.00 6.22 2.14
CA GLN A 29 0.65 5.79 2.56
C GLN A 29 -0.33 6.98 2.64
N GLU A 30 0.12 8.13 3.14
CA GLU A 30 -0.70 9.36 3.17
C GLU A 30 -1.06 9.84 1.76
N ASN A 31 -0.09 9.88 0.85
CA ASN A 31 -0.34 10.27 -0.54
C ASN A 31 -1.28 9.27 -1.22
N LEU A 32 -1.07 7.97 -1.02
CA LEU A 32 -1.94 6.93 -1.57
C LEU A 32 -3.37 7.00 -1.03
N SER A 33 -3.55 7.37 0.23
CA SER A 33 -4.88 7.57 0.82
C SER A 33 -5.62 8.71 0.12
N LYS A 34 -4.95 9.84 -0.12
CA LYS A 34 -5.53 10.97 -0.89
C LYS A 34 -5.90 10.56 -2.32
N MET A 35 -5.01 9.81 -2.98
CA MET A 35 -5.26 9.30 -4.33
C MET A 35 -6.46 8.37 -4.40
N MET A 36 -6.60 7.47 -3.41
CA MET A 36 -7.73 6.56 -3.31
C MET A 36 -9.05 7.29 -3.05
N ASP A 37 -9.03 8.31 -2.19
CA ASP A 37 -10.20 9.16 -1.97
C ASP A 37 -10.63 9.87 -3.24
N GLU A 38 -9.68 10.40 -4.01
CA GLU A 38 -9.97 11.08 -5.26
C GLU A 38 -10.49 10.10 -6.33
N TYR A 39 -9.85 8.93 -6.47
CA TYR A 39 -10.32 7.84 -7.33
C TYR A 39 -11.76 7.43 -7.00
N ARG A 40 -12.10 7.27 -5.71
CA ARG A 40 -13.44 6.90 -5.28
C ARG A 40 -14.49 7.96 -5.62
N ARG A 41 -14.12 9.24 -5.56
CA ARG A 41 -14.99 10.38 -5.89
C ARG A 41 -15.18 10.55 -7.39
N SER A 42 -14.10 10.53 -8.17
CA SER A 42 -14.16 10.78 -9.62
C SER A 42 -14.53 9.53 -10.42
N ARG A 43 -14.24 8.35 -9.89
CA ARG A 43 -14.23 7.06 -10.60
C ARG A 43 -13.32 7.04 -11.83
N ASP A 44 -12.40 8.01 -11.95
CA ASP A 44 -11.40 8.04 -13.02
C ASP A 44 -10.27 7.08 -12.68
N PRO A 45 -10.07 5.98 -13.44
CA PRO A 45 -9.01 5.03 -13.15
C PRO A 45 -7.61 5.64 -13.28
N CYS A 46 -7.44 6.79 -13.93
CA CYS A 46 -6.15 7.45 -14.09
C CYS A 46 -5.99 8.64 -13.14
N TYR A 47 -5.05 8.54 -12.20
CA TYR A 47 -4.65 9.63 -11.33
C TYR A 47 -3.26 10.17 -11.71
N ARG A 48 -3.07 11.49 -11.72
CA ARG A 48 -1.76 12.11 -11.96
C ARG A 48 -1.25 12.79 -10.70
N MET A 49 -0.04 12.41 -10.28
CA MET A 49 0.65 13.05 -9.17
C MET A 49 2.03 13.53 -9.64
N GLY A 50 2.16 14.84 -9.87
CA GLY A 50 3.37 15.41 -10.48
C GLY A 50 3.62 14.80 -11.85
N GLU A 51 4.76 14.14 -12.03
CA GLU A 51 5.14 13.46 -13.28
C GLU A 51 4.71 11.99 -13.34
N SER A 52 4.10 11.46 -12.29
CA SER A 52 3.65 10.06 -12.24
C SER A 52 2.20 9.92 -12.65
N VAL A 53 1.91 8.91 -13.48
CA VAL A 53 0.57 8.44 -13.79
C VAL A 53 0.31 7.16 -13.01
N HIS A 54 -0.79 7.13 -12.29
CA HIS A 54 -1.23 6.01 -11.48
C HIS A 54 -2.55 5.49 -12.04
N GLN A 55 -2.59 4.23 -12.40
CA GLN A 55 -3.80 3.59 -12.92
C GLN A 55 -4.36 2.64 -11.88
N PHE A 56 -5.49 3.03 -11.29
CA PHE A 56 -6.21 2.25 -10.29
C PHE A 56 -7.22 1.30 -10.94
N ARG A 57 -7.37 0.13 -10.33
CA ARG A 57 -8.42 -0.86 -10.65
C ARG A 57 -8.89 -1.57 -9.39
N GLY A 58 -10.17 -1.95 -9.37
CA GLY A 58 -10.78 -2.71 -8.28
C GLY A 58 -12.19 -2.22 -7.92
N PRO A 59 -12.80 -2.78 -6.85
CA PRO A 59 -12.20 -3.74 -5.94
C PRO A 59 -11.90 -5.09 -6.60
N LEU A 60 -10.77 -5.69 -6.25
CA LEU A 60 -10.31 -7.00 -6.71
C LEU A 60 -10.59 -8.04 -5.64
N THR A 61 -10.85 -9.28 -6.06
CA THR A 61 -10.88 -10.41 -5.13
C THR A 61 -9.46 -10.83 -4.75
N ILE A 62 -9.32 -11.45 -3.58
CA ILE A 62 -8.09 -12.14 -3.17
C ILE A 62 -7.55 -13.02 -4.32
N GLY A 63 -8.40 -13.88 -4.91
CA GLY A 63 -7.99 -14.76 -6.00
C GLY A 63 -7.39 -14.02 -7.19
N GLN A 64 -7.98 -12.90 -7.60
CA GLN A 64 -7.47 -12.09 -8.70
C GLN A 64 -6.08 -11.51 -8.41
N VAL A 65 -5.85 -10.98 -7.20
CA VAL A 65 -4.54 -10.45 -6.81
C VAL A 65 -3.47 -11.55 -6.79
N LYS A 66 -3.80 -12.76 -6.32
CA LYS A 66 -2.90 -13.92 -6.34
C LYS A 66 -2.46 -14.25 -7.76
N ASP A 67 -3.42 -14.35 -8.68
CA ASP A 67 -3.17 -14.73 -10.07
C ASP A 67 -2.32 -13.67 -10.79
N GLU A 68 -2.54 -12.39 -10.51
CA GLU A 68 -1.76 -11.30 -11.09
C GLU A 68 -0.32 -11.27 -10.58
N LEU A 69 -0.11 -11.46 -9.27
CA LEU A 69 1.23 -11.60 -8.71
C LEU A 69 1.95 -12.78 -9.35
N LEU A 70 1.33 -13.96 -9.42
CA LEU A 70 1.91 -15.13 -10.06
C LEU A 70 2.33 -14.86 -11.51
N LYS A 71 1.47 -14.18 -12.29
CA LYS A 71 1.78 -13.78 -13.68
C LYS A 71 2.96 -12.82 -13.78
N LEU A 72 3.08 -11.88 -12.85
CA LEU A 72 4.22 -10.95 -12.81
C LEU A 72 5.52 -11.71 -12.53
N TYR A 73 5.52 -12.59 -11.52
CA TYR A 73 6.70 -13.40 -11.20
C TYR A 73 7.09 -14.34 -12.35
N SER A 74 6.11 -14.99 -13.00
CA SER A 74 6.41 -15.91 -14.11
C SER A 74 7.00 -15.22 -15.34
N ARG A 75 6.72 -13.91 -15.53
CA ARG A 75 7.38 -13.13 -16.60
C ARG A 75 8.85 -12.84 -16.28
N THR A 76 9.18 -12.78 -14.99
CA THR A 76 10.52 -12.43 -14.52
C THR A 76 11.39 -13.64 -14.16
N ALA A 77 10.80 -14.83 -14.01
CA ALA A 77 11.49 -16.02 -13.56
C ALA A 77 10.76 -17.31 -13.95
N ASP A 78 11.53 -18.40 -14.12
CA ASP A 78 10.98 -19.76 -14.18
C ASP A 78 10.59 -20.21 -12.77
N LEU A 79 9.29 -20.31 -12.50
CA LEU A 79 8.76 -20.65 -11.19
C LEU A 79 8.49 -22.15 -11.04
N PRO A 80 8.84 -22.77 -9.89
CA PRO A 80 8.48 -24.16 -9.62
C PRO A 80 6.98 -24.34 -9.41
N SER A 81 6.48 -25.55 -9.69
CA SER A 81 5.10 -25.94 -9.41
C SER A 81 4.77 -25.77 -7.92
N GLY A 82 3.67 -25.08 -7.60
CA GLY A 82 3.25 -24.80 -6.22
C GLY A 82 3.90 -23.56 -5.59
N TYR A 83 4.67 -22.77 -6.35
CA TYR A 83 5.21 -21.50 -5.86
C TYR A 83 4.08 -20.55 -5.43
N VAL A 84 4.24 -19.97 -4.24
CA VAL A 84 3.37 -18.90 -3.72
C VAL A 84 4.23 -17.67 -3.49
N PRO A 85 3.93 -16.53 -4.16
CA PRO A 85 4.68 -15.30 -3.97
C PRO A 85 4.72 -14.89 -2.50
N ARG A 86 5.89 -14.52 -1.97
CA ARG A 86 6.01 -14.04 -0.58
C ARG A 86 5.05 -12.88 -0.30
N ASN A 87 5.02 -11.92 -1.22
CA ASN A 87 4.17 -10.75 -1.23
C ASN A 87 2.67 -11.12 -1.16
N TRP A 88 2.26 -12.24 -1.77
CA TRP A 88 0.89 -12.75 -1.67
C TRP A 88 0.56 -13.23 -0.25
N MET A 89 1.49 -13.92 0.41
CA MET A 89 1.28 -14.41 1.78
C MET A 89 1.10 -13.27 2.78
N GLU A 90 1.85 -12.18 2.61
CA GLU A 90 1.77 -10.99 3.47
C GLU A 90 0.38 -10.34 3.41
N LEU A 91 -0.20 -10.27 2.21
CA LEU A 91 -1.51 -9.66 1.99
C LEU A 91 -2.66 -10.60 2.43
N ASN A 92 -2.57 -11.88 2.12
CA ASN A 92 -3.56 -12.89 2.52
C ASN A 92 -3.69 -13.02 4.05
N GLY A 93 -2.60 -12.81 4.80
CA GLY A 93 -2.64 -12.83 6.27
C GLY A 93 -3.33 -11.62 6.91
N LYS A 94 -3.55 -10.53 6.17
CA LYS A 94 -4.10 -9.26 6.67
C LYS A 94 -5.54 -8.99 6.25
N TYR A 95 -5.96 -9.58 5.14
CA TYR A 95 -7.29 -9.39 4.56
C TYR A 95 -8.40 -9.94 5.46
N ARG A 96 -9.53 -9.23 5.52
CA ARG A 96 -10.74 -9.60 6.24
C ARG A 96 -11.98 -9.43 5.35
N ASP A 97 -13.06 -10.10 5.71
CA ASP A 97 -14.35 -9.89 5.05
C ASP A 97 -14.77 -8.43 5.14
N GLY A 98 -15.15 -7.85 4.00
CA GLY A 98 -15.48 -6.43 3.86
C GLY A 98 -14.30 -5.51 3.52
N ASP A 99 -13.06 -6.04 3.49
CA ASP A 99 -11.92 -5.28 2.96
C ASP A 99 -11.99 -5.20 1.43
N GLU A 100 -11.46 -4.10 0.89
CA GLU A 100 -11.36 -3.87 -0.55
C GLU A 100 -9.89 -3.88 -0.98
N LEU A 101 -9.59 -4.59 -2.06
CA LEU A 101 -8.26 -4.60 -2.67
C LEU A 101 -8.25 -3.82 -3.97
N TYR A 102 -7.29 -2.93 -4.14
CA TYR A 102 -7.11 -2.18 -5.38
C TYR A 102 -5.72 -2.42 -5.95
N GLY A 103 -5.65 -2.63 -7.26
CA GLY A 103 -4.39 -2.59 -8.00
C GLY A 103 -4.09 -1.16 -8.43
N CYS A 104 -2.83 -0.74 -8.33
CA CYS A 104 -2.34 0.55 -8.79
C CYS A 104 -1.06 0.35 -9.59
N LEU A 105 -1.11 0.65 -10.89
CA LEU A 105 0.08 0.72 -11.73
C LEU A 105 0.62 2.15 -11.70
N ALA A 106 1.80 2.35 -11.12
CA ALA A 106 2.49 3.63 -11.12
C ALA A 106 3.56 3.65 -12.22
N GLN A 107 3.50 4.65 -13.08
CA GLN A 107 4.47 4.91 -14.14
C GLN A 107 4.96 6.35 -14.05
N LEU A 108 6.28 6.53 -13.99
CA LEU A 108 6.91 7.84 -14.15
C LEU A 108 6.90 8.24 -15.62
N LYS A 109 6.63 9.52 -15.89
CA LYS A 109 6.79 10.10 -17.23
C LYS A 109 8.21 9.81 -17.73
N ASP A 110 8.30 9.29 -18.95
CA ASP A 110 9.54 8.91 -19.63
C ASP A 110 10.31 7.72 -19.02
N SER A 111 9.71 6.97 -18.08
CA SER A 111 10.28 5.74 -17.53
C SER A 111 9.72 4.48 -18.21
N VAL A 112 10.63 3.54 -18.50
CA VAL A 112 10.29 2.17 -18.89
C VAL A 112 9.87 1.33 -17.67
N SER A 113 10.33 1.72 -16.48
CA SER A 113 10.04 1.01 -15.24
C SER A 113 8.62 1.27 -14.76
N GLN A 114 7.94 0.19 -14.41
CA GLN A 114 6.59 0.19 -13.88
C GLN A 114 6.61 -0.37 -12.45
N SER A 115 5.81 0.23 -11.57
CA SER A 115 5.59 -0.29 -10.23
C SER A 115 4.15 -0.73 -10.07
N TYR A 116 3.95 -2.00 -9.75
CA TYR A 116 2.64 -2.54 -9.40
C TYR A 116 2.48 -2.47 -7.88
N LEU A 117 1.45 -1.76 -7.44
CA LEU A 117 1.08 -1.64 -6.04
C LEU A 117 -0.28 -2.33 -5.84
N TYR A 118 -0.42 -3.10 -4.76
CA TYR A 118 -1.72 -3.57 -4.29
C TYR A 118 -2.03 -2.89 -2.96
N VAL A 119 -3.22 -2.31 -2.89
CA VAL A 119 -3.66 -1.45 -1.79
C VAL A 119 -4.81 -2.15 -1.09
N LEU A 120 -4.61 -2.52 0.17
CA LEU A 120 -5.66 -3.04 1.03
C LEU A 120 -6.33 -1.88 1.74
N VAL A 121 -7.65 -1.79 1.61
CA VAL A 121 -8.44 -0.70 2.16
C VAL A 121 -9.57 -1.28 3.02
N ARG A 122 -9.79 -0.69 4.18
CA ARG A 122 -10.90 -1.04 5.08
C ARG A 122 -11.70 0.21 5.38
N GLY A 123 -12.94 0.26 4.87
CA GLY A 123 -13.71 1.49 4.85
C GLY A 123 -12.95 2.58 4.08
N ASP A 124 -12.61 3.67 4.77
CA ASP A 124 -11.91 4.82 4.19
C ASP A 124 -10.39 4.82 4.43
N ALA A 125 -9.84 3.79 5.10
CA ALA A 125 -8.44 3.75 5.49
C ALA A 125 -7.61 2.75 4.67
N VAL A 126 -6.47 3.19 4.12
CA VAL A 126 -5.44 2.30 3.59
C VAL A 126 -4.78 1.55 4.75
N ILE A 127 -4.94 0.23 4.78
CA ILE A 127 -4.44 -0.64 5.85
C ILE A 127 -3.04 -1.16 5.53
N ASP A 128 -2.78 -1.47 4.26
CA ASP A 128 -1.51 -2.02 3.83
C ASP A 128 -1.26 -1.76 2.35
N VAL A 129 0.02 -1.75 1.97
CA VAL A 129 0.46 -1.56 0.59
C VAL A 129 1.53 -2.57 0.26
N LEU A 130 1.31 -3.32 -0.82
CA LEU A 130 2.24 -4.29 -1.34
C LEU A 130 2.83 -3.79 -2.66
N GLY A 131 4.12 -3.45 -2.68
CA GLY A 131 4.81 -3.02 -3.88
C GLY A 131 5.58 -4.15 -4.56
N VAL A 132 5.46 -4.23 -5.88
CA VAL A 132 6.30 -5.05 -6.75
C VAL A 132 6.89 -4.14 -7.82
N MET A 133 8.22 -4.03 -7.86
CA MET A 133 8.92 -3.32 -8.93
C MET A 133 9.19 -4.30 -10.07
N THR A 134 8.85 -3.90 -11.29
CA THR A 134 9.25 -4.61 -12.50
C THR A 134 10.28 -3.76 -13.24
N ASN A 135 11.44 -4.35 -13.53
CA ASN A 135 12.48 -3.75 -14.37
C ASN A 135 12.18 -3.99 -15.85
#